data_AF-A0A0A2T3Y5-F1
#
_entry.id   AF-A0A0A2T3Y5-F1
#
_cell.length_a   1.000
_cell.length_b   1.000
_cell.length_c   1.000
_cell.angle_alpha   90.00
_cell.angle_beta   90.00
_cell.angle_gamma   90.00
#
_symmetry.space_group_name_H-M   'P 1'
#
loop_
_entity.id
_entity.type
_entity.pdbx_description
1 polymer ?
#
loop_
_entity_poly.entity_id
_entity_poly.type
_entity_poly.pdbx_seq_one_letter_code
_entity_poly.pdbx_strand_id
1 'polypeptide(L)'
;MAKFSAKICSVCPVKRNCSDSKTGRVIQIHDQESMLQSLKYYVESPEGRQEVRERVKVEHALASICNRKGPRARYIGYVLMNMI
;
A
#
# COMPACT_ATOMS: atom_id res chain seq x y z
N MET A 1 13.72 -7.00 11.54
CA MET A 1 13.35 -6.35 12.82
C MET A 1 14.58 -5.66 13.40
N ALA A 2 14.50 -4.37 13.70
CA ALA A 2 15.56 -3.62 14.38
C ALA A 2 15.13 -3.30 15.83
N LYS A 3 16.02 -3.52 16.79
CA LYS A 3 15.77 -3.23 18.23
C LYS A 3 16.77 -2.18 18.71
N PHE A 4 16.25 -1.14 19.36
CA PHE A 4 17.01 -0.04 19.93
C PHE A 4 16.76 0.01 21.43
N SER A 5 17.83 -0.10 22.23
CA SER A 5 17.73 -0.06 23.68
C SER A 5 17.30 1.31 24.20
N ALA A 6 16.84 1.37 25.45
CA ALA A 6 16.49 2.62 26.12
C ALA A 6 17.63 3.66 26.08
N LYS A 7 18.90 3.21 26.24
CA LYS A 7 20.09 4.07 26.21
C LYS A 7 20.33 4.72 24.84
N ILE A 8 20.12 3.97 23.76
CA ILE A 8 20.28 4.49 22.39
C ILE A 8 19.08 5.38 22.04
N CYS A 9 17.88 4.94 22.41
CA CYS A 9 16.66 5.69 22.15
C CYS A 9 16.60 7.02 22.93
N SER A 10 17.19 7.09 24.13
CA SER A 10 17.15 8.30 24.98
C SER A 10 17.92 9.49 24.41
N VAL A 11 18.99 9.24 23.66
CA VAL A 11 19.83 10.25 23.02
C VAL A 11 19.46 10.51 21.56
N CYS A 12 18.39 9.87 21.06
CA CYS A 12 17.97 10.00 19.67
C CYS A 12 17.44 11.41 19.38
N PRO A 13 17.93 12.13 18.35
CA PRO A 13 17.48 13.49 18.02
C PRO A 13 15.98 13.61 17.72
N VAL A 14 15.37 12.52 17.24
CA VAL A 14 13.93 12.48 16.90
C VAL A 14 13.08 11.87 18.00
N LYS A 15 13.61 11.64 19.21
CA LYS A 15 12.87 11.04 20.34
C LYS A 15 11.57 11.78 20.65
N ARG A 16 11.54 13.11 20.47
CA ARG A 16 10.34 13.93 20.67
C ARG A 16 9.16 13.57 19.75
N ASN A 17 9.43 12.91 18.61
CA ASN A 17 8.42 12.43 17.66
C ASN A 17 8.06 10.95 17.90
N CYS A 18 8.60 10.34 18.96
CA CYS A 18 8.42 8.93 19.27
C CYS A 18 7.34 8.73 20.35
N SER A 19 6.98 7.47 20.62
CA SER A 19 6.20 7.13 21.81
C SER A 19 7.00 7.35 23.11
N ASP A 20 6.28 7.44 24.22
CA ASP A 20 6.79 7.63 25.58
C ASP A 20 7.39 6.36 26.23
N SER A 21 7.62 5.32 25.42
CA SER A 21 8.21 4.06 25.88
C SER A 21 9.56 4.25 26.57
N LYS A 22 9.66 3.72 27.80
CA LYS A 22 10.90 3.72 28.59
C LYS A 22 11.84 2.56 28.26
N THR A 23 11.36 1.54 27.54
CA THR A 23 12.13 0.31 27.24
C THR A 23 12.93 0.40 25.95
N GLY A 24 12.75 1.47 25.17
CA GLY A 24 13.36 1.66 23.86
C GLY A 24 12.35 1.43 22.73
N ARG A 25 12.87 1.08 21.55
CA ARG A 25 12.08 0.99 20.31
C ARG A 25 12.36 -0.31 19.57
N VAL A 26 11.30 -0.91 19.02
CA VAL A 26 11.39 -2.02 18.07
C VAL A 26 10.75 -1.56 16.77
N ILE A 27 11.44 -1.78 15.65
CA ILE A 27 10.94 -1.52 14.30
C ILE A 27 10.80 -2.86 13.59
N GLN A 28 9.59 -3.19 13.19
CA GLN A 28 9.31 -4.27 12.26
C GLN A 28 8.88 -3.65 10.93
N ILE A 29 9.64 -3.95 9.89
CA ILE A 29 9.27 -3.61 8.52
C ILE A 29 8.37 -4.74 8.03
N HIS A 30 7.28 -4.38 7.34
CA HIS A 30 6.35 -5.36 6.80
C HIS A 30 7.05 -6.23 5.75
N ASP A 31 6.73 -7.52 5.66
CA ASP A 31 7.39 -8.44 4.71
C ASP A 31 7.19 -8.01 3.25
N GLN A 32 6.12 -7.26 2.98
CA GLN A 32 5.79 -6.71 1.67
C GLN A 32 6.08 -5.20 1.55
N GLU A 33 6.99 -4.64 2.35
CA GLU A 33 7.30 -3.21 2.34
C GLU A 33 7.65 -2.69 0.94
N SER A 34 8.40 -3.47 0.14
CA SER A 34 8.72 -3.09 -1.24
C SER A 34 7.48 -2.85 -2.09
N MET A 35 6.50 -3.77 -2.02
CA MET A 35 5.22 -3.63 -2.69
C MET A 35 4.46 -2.40 -2.18
N LEU A 36 4.44 -2.16 -0.86
CA LEU A 36 3.76 -1.00 -0.29
C LEU A 36 4.39 0.33 -0.75
N GLN A 37 5.72 0.38 -0.84
CA GLN A 37 6.43 1.54 -1.40
C GLN A 37 6.10 1.75 -2.88
N SER A 38 5.99 0.68 -3.67
CA SER A 38 5.53 0.78 -5.07
C SER A 38 4.08 1.27 -5.16
N LEU A 39 3.20 0.83 -4.25
CA LEU A 39 1.80 1.26 -4.21
C LEU A 39 1.65 2.74 -3.86
N LYS A 40 2.57 3.28 -3.05
CA LYS A 40 2.60 4.70 -2.68
C LYS A 40 2.65 5.62 -3.90
N TYR A 41 3.38 5.24 -4.95
CA TYR A 41 3.43 5.97 -6.22
C TYR A 41 2.04 6.21 -6.80
N TYR A 42 1.21 5.16 -6.87
CA TYR A 42 -0.13 5.22 -7.46
C TYR A 42 -1.14 6.03 -6.65
N VAL A 43 -0.86 6.26 -5.36
CA VAL A 43 -1.73 7.03 -4.46
C VAL A 43 -1.31 8.50 -4.42
N GLU A 44 -0.01 8.76 -4.23
CA GLU A 44 0.50 10.09 -3.93
C GLU A 44 0.81 10.93 -5.17
N SER A 45 1.24 10.29 -6.27
CA SER A 45 1.63 11.02 -7.49
C SER A 45 0.44 11.33 -8.41
N PRO A 46 0.40 12.51 -9.05
CA PRO A 46 -0.56 12.80 -10.10
C PRO A 46 -0.49 11.81 -11.27
N GLU A 47 0.72 11.42 -11.67
CA GLU A 47 0.99 10.52 -12.80
C GLU A 47 0.46 9.11 -12.50
N GLY A 48 0.83 8.55 -11.35
CA GLY A 48 0.33 7.23 -10.92
C GLY A 48 -1.18 7.22 -10.71
N ARG A 49 -1.77 8.32 -10.22
CA ARG A 49 -3.24 8.48 -10.16
C ARG A 49 -3.87 8.50 -11.56
N GLN A 50 -3.20 9.05 -12.56
CA GLN A 50 -3.67 9.04 -13.94
C GLN A 50 -3.58 7.64 -14.55
N GLU A 51 -2.51 6.89 -14.30
CA GLU A 51 -2.37 5.50 -14.74
C GLU A 51 -3.49 4.59 -14.18
N VAL A 52 -3.78 4.68 -12.87
CA VAL A 52 -4.85 3.84 -12.29
C VAL A 52 -6.26 4.23 -12.75
N ARG A 53 -6.48 5.46 -13.26
CA ARG A 53 -7.78 5.85 -13.84
C ARG A 53 -8.14 5.03 -15.08
N GLU A 54 -7.16 4.44 -15.76
CA GLU A 54 -7.44 3.54 -16.88
C GLU A 54 -8.18 2.27 -16.40
N ARG A 55 -7.91 1.82 -15.17
CA ARG A 55 -8.55 0.63 -14.55
C ARG A 55 -10.01 0.87 -14.18
N VAL A 56 -10.37 2.10 -13.83
CA VAL A 56 -11.70 2.49 -13.32
C VAL A 56 -12.83 2.04 -14.24
N LYS A 57 -12.62 2.07 -15.56
CA LYS A 57 -13.62 1.59 -16.54
C LYS A 57 -13.93 0.10 -16.36
N VAL A 58 -12.90 -0.71 -16.16
CA VAL A 58 -13.03 -2.17 -15.94
C VAL A 58 -13.62 -2.43 -14.55
N GLU A 59 -13.15 -1.73 -13.53
CA GLU A 59 -13.66 -1.87 -12.15
C GLU A 59 -15.15 -1.54 -12.05
N HIS A 60 -15.62 -0.47 -12.71
CA HIS A 60 -17.04 -0.15 -12.77
C HIS A 60 -17.85 -1.21 -13.51
N ALA A 61 -17.32 -1.78 -14.60
CA ALA A 61 -17.98 -2.87 -15.30
C ALA A 61 -18.11 -4.12 -14.40
N LEU A 62 -17.03 -4.48 -13.70
CA LEU A 62 -17.03 -5.58 -12.72
C LEU A 62 -18.02 -5.33 -11.60
N ALA A 63 -18.04 -4.14 -11.01
CA ALA A 63 -19.00 -3.77 -9.97
C ALA A 63 -20.44 -3.86 -10.46
N SER A 64 -20.73 -3.40 -11.69
CA SER A 64 -22.05 -3.50 -12.31
C SER A 64 -22.48 -4.96 -12.50
N ILE A 65 -21.57 -5.83 -12.96
CA ILE A 65 -21.81 -7.27 -13.10
C ILE A 65 -22.12 -7.88 -11.74
N CYS A 66 -21.28 -7.65 -10.73
CA CYS A 66 -21.48 -8.16 -9.38
C CYS A 66 -22.83 -7.72 -8.78
N ASN A 67 -23.18 -6.44 -8.93
CA ASN A 67 -24.44 -5.89 -8.41
C ASN A 67 -25.68 -6.48 -9.09
N ARG A 68 -25.61 -6.78 -10.39
CA ARG A 68 -26.78 -7.26 -11.17
C ARG A 68 -26.91 -8.77 -11.24
N LYS A 69 -25.79 -9.50 -11.21
CA LYS A 69 -25.71 -10.94 -11.44
C LYS A 69 -25.28 -11.73 -10.19
N GLY A 70 -24.85 -11.02 -9.15
CA GLY A 70 -24.39 -11.61 -7.90
C GLY A 70 -22.91 -12.01 -7.92
N PRO A 71 -22.37 -12.45 -6.76
CA PRO A 71 -20.94 -12.64 -6.55
C PRO A 71 -20.33 -13.84 -7.32
N ARG A 72 -21.16 -14.65 -7.97
CA ARG A 72 -20.73 -15.82 -8.77
C ARG A 72 -20.66 -15.55 -10.27
N ALA A 73 -20.94 -14.33 -10.70
CA ALA A 73 -20.86 -13.95 -12.10
C ALA A 73 -19.41 -14.01 -12.60
N ARG A 74 -19.19 -14.65 -13.75
CA ARG A 74 -17.87 -14.77 -14.36
C ARG A 74 -17.65 -13.61 -15.33
N TYR A 75 -16.52 -12.92 -15.19
CA TYR A 75 -16.03 -11.95 -16.16
C TYR A 75 -14.88 -12.57 -16.95
N ILE A 76 -14.95 -12.51 -18.28
CA ILE A 76 -13.87 -12.94 -19.18
C ILE A 76 -13.33 -11.67 -19.83
N GLY A 77 -12.10 -11.30 -19.49
CA GLY A 77 -11.37 -10.18 -20.07
C GLY A 77 -10.06 -10.65 -20.70
N TYR A 78 -9.48 -9.82 -21.56
CA TYR A 78 -8.16 -10.05 -22.15
C TYR A 78 -7.18 -9.05 -21.55
N VAL A 79 -6.04 -9.53 -21.05
CA VAL A 79 -4.95 -8.67 -20.62
C VAL A 79 -4.11 -8.36 -21.86
N LEU A 80 -4.11 -7.11 -22.30
CA LEU A 80 -3.19 -6.67 -23.35
C LEU A 80 -1.80 -6.51 -22.73
N MET A 81 -0.86 -7.35 -23.16
CA MET A 81 0.49 -7.47 -22.61
C MET A 81 1.45 -6.34 -23.07
N ASN A 82 0.95 -5.11 -23.21
CA ASN A 82 1.71 -3.98 -23.77
C ASN A 82 2.09 -2.90 -22.75
N MET A 83 2.11 -3.21 -21.45
CA MET A 83 2.58 -2.29 -20.41
C MET A 83 3.27 -3.03 -19.25
N ILE A 84 4.46 -3.57 -19.52
CA ILE A 84 5.53 -3.77 -18.53
C ILE A 84 6.79 -3.17 -19.11
#